data_AF-A0A1H9S449-F1
#
_entry.id   AF-A0A1H9S449-F1
#
_cell.length_a   1.000
_cell.length_b   1.000
_cell.length_c   1.000
_cell.angle_alpha   90.00
_cell.angle_beta   90.00
_cell.angle_gamma   90.00
#
_symmetry.space_group_name_H-M   'P 1'
#
loop_
_entity.id
_entity.type
_entity.pdbx_description
1 polymer ?
#
loop_
_entity_poly.entity_id
_entity_poly.type
_entity_poly.pdbx_seq_one_letter_code
_entity_poly.pdbx_strand_id
1 'polypeptide(L)'
;MQELLCQVCGGPADTSDDGVLWLLKDHRDDWSGWPDGMGVTEPPVCLTCVDVSTSACPALRRGYAVIRAKTYPVAGVLGVKPSGPGGPDLVPFGDPRLPWVLALELVRQLGQCTILN
;
A
#
# COMPACT_ATOMS: atom_id res chain seq x y z
N MET A 1 -1.78 -6.01 7.63
CA MET A 1 -2.56 -5.81 6.39
C MET A 1 -3.28 -7.06 5.85
N GLN A 2 -3.40 -8.16 6.60
CA GLN A 2 -4.11 -9.36 6.13
C GLN A 2 -5.64 -9.17 6.05
N GLU A 3 -6.20 -8.48 7.05
CA GLU A 3 -7.65 -8.29 7.25
C GLU A 3 -8.27 -7.10 6.50
N LEU A 4 -7.47 -6.35 5.72
CA LEU A 4 -7.93 -5.18 4.94
C LEU A 4 -8.68 -4.13 5.79
N LEU A 5 -8.12 -3.79 6.94
CA LEU A 5 -8.64 -2.75 7.83
C LEU A 5 -8.19 -1.36 7.38
N CYS A 6 -9.04 -0.37 7.62
CA CYS A 6 -8.79 1.04 7.44
C CYS A 6 -7.60 1.49 8.32
N GLN A 7 -6.59 2.09 7.71
CA GLN A 7 -5.39 2.59 8.40
C GLN A 7 -5.68 3.69 9.44
N VAL A 8 -6.86 4.33 9.39
CA VAL A 8 -7.23 5.43 10.29
C VAL A 8 -8.03 4.91 11.49
N CYS A 9 -9.16 4.24 11.24
CA CYS A 9 -10.09 3.87 12.30
C CYS A 9 -10.01 2.39 12.72
N GLY A 10 -9.27 1.55 12.00
CA GLY A 10 -9.19 0.11 12.26
C GLY A 10 -10.45 -0.69 11.91
N GLY A 11 -11.52 -0.05 11.43
CA GLY A 11 -12.69 -0.74 10.86
C GLY A 11 -12.40 -1.32 9.47
N PRO A 12 -13.36 -2.02 8.84
CA PRO A 12 -13.19 -2.53 7.48
C PRO A 12 -12.88 -1.39 6.49
N ALA A 13 -11.97 -1.64 5.55
CA ALA A 13 -11.80 -0.73 4.41
C ALA A 13 -13.02 -0.73 3.50
N ASP A 14 -13.16 0.34 2.73
CA ASP A 14 -14.25 0.43 1.78
C ASP A 14 -14.03 -0.53 0.61
N THR A 15 -15.05 -1.33 0.30
CA THR A 15 -15.01 -2.37 -0.72
C THR A 15 -16.26 -2.28 -1.59
N SER A 16 -16.09 -2.33 -2.91
CA SER A 16 -17.15 -2.40 -3.90
C SER A 16 -16.80 -3.41 -5.00
N ASP A 17 -17.67 -3.57 -6.01
CA ASP A 17 -17.41 -4.38 -7.21
C ASP A 17 -16.19 -3.88 -8.02
N ASP A 18 -15.78 -2.62 -7.78
CA ASP A 18 -14.59 -2.02 -8.36
C ASP A 18 -13.32 -2.28 -7.56
N GLY A 19 -13.44 -2.86 -6.36
CA GLY A 19 -12.32 -3.29 -5.53
C GLY A 19 -12.23 -2.56 -4.19
N VAL A 20 -11.09 -2.75 -3.53
CA VAL A 20 -10.78 -2.16 -2.22
C VAL A 20 -10.22 -0.76 -2.42
N LEU A 21 -10.60 0.16 -1.53
CA LEU A 21 -10.16 1.56 -1.57
C LEU A 21 -8.79 1.75 -0.91
N TRP A 22 -7.88 2.38 -1.64
CA TRP A 22 -6.54 2.76 -1.20
C TRP A 22 -6.34 4.26 -1.39
N LEU A 23 -5.50 4.84 -0.54
CA LEU A 23 -5.08 6.23 -0.62
C LEU A 23 -3.57 6.26 -0.62
N LEU A 24 -2.99 6.61 -1.77
CA LEU A 24 -1.56 6.61 -1.99
C LEU A 24 -1.08 8.02 -2.34
N LYS A 25 0.22 8.26 -2.17
CA LYS A 25 0.88 9.40 -2.83
C LYS A 25 0.70 9.26 -4.34
N ASP A 26 0.55 10.40 -5.00
CA ASP A 26 0.39 10.40 -6.44
C ASP A 26 1.74 10.20 -7.13
N HIS A 27 1.88 9.07 -7.83
CA HIS A 27 3.07 8.67 -8.56
C HIS A 27 2.75 8.41 -10.04
N ARG A 28 1.65 8.99 -10.56
CA ARG A 28 1.21 8.78 -11.95
C ARG A 28 2.25 9.17 -13.00
N ASP A 29 3.16 10.09 -12.64
CA ASP A 29 4.22 10.59 -13.51
C ASP A 29 5.51 9.76 -13.42
N ASP A 30 5.62 8.83 -12.46
CA ASP A 30 6.83 8.04 -12.24
C ASP A 30 6.99 6.92 -13.29
N TRP A 31 5.88 6.28 -13.72
CA TRP A 31 5.88 5.30 -14.80
C TRP A 31 4.51 5.10 -15.48
N SER A 32 4.54 4.65 -16.73
CA SER A 32 3.33 4.34 -17.50
C SER A 32 2.58 3.14 -16.93
N GLY A 33 1.28 3.29 -16.68
CA GLY A 33 0.42 2.22 -16.14
C GLY A 33 0.34 2.19 -14.61
N TRP A 34 0.90 3.20 -13.93
CA TRP A 34 0.67 3.39 -12.50
C TRP A 34 -0.85 3.46 -12.18
N PRO A 35 -1.34 2.82 -11.09
CA PRO A 35 -0.61 2.13 -10.03
C PRO A 35 -0.52 0.59 -10.19
N ASP A 36 -0.85 0.04 -11.36
CA ASP A 36 -0.78 -1.41 -11.56
C ASP A 36 0.65 -1.94 -11.42
N GLY A 37 0.81 -3.01 -10.65
CA GLY A 37 2.10 -3.62 -10.33
C GLY A 37 2.86 -2.96 -9.16
N MET A 38 2.35 -1.87 -8.59
CA MET A 38 2.97 -1.20 -7.45
C MET A 38 2.86 -2.05 -6.18
N GLY A 39 3.99 -2.26 -5.48
CA GLY A 39 4.00 -2.76 -4.11
C GLY A 39 3.70 -1.62 -3.12
N VAL A 40 2.68 -1.79 -2.28
CA VAL A 40 2.26 -0.81 -1.28
C VAL A 40 2.41 -1.38 0.13
N THR A 41 2.82 -0.52 1.06
CA THR A 41 2.81 -0.84 2.50
C THR A 41 1.77 -0.04 3.28
N GLU A 42 1.21 1.00 2.66
CA GLU A 42 0.08 1.77 3.17
C GLU A 42 -1.17 0.87 3.21
N PRO A 43 -1.83 0.68 4.38
CA PRO A 43 -3.06 -0.10 4.43
C PRO A 43 -4.22 0.60 3.70
N PRO A 44 -5.28 -0.15 3.34
CA PRO A 44 -6.44 0.44 2.68
C PRO A 44 -7.19 1.41 3.62
N VAL A 45 -8.18 2.12 3.09
CA VAL A 45 -8.93 3.16 3.82
C VAL A 45 -10.44 2.96 3.65
N CYS A 46 -11.23 3.37 4.64
CA CYS A 46 -12.68 3.47 4.47
C CYS A 46 -13.06 4.85 3.91
N LEU A 47 -14.23 4.94 3.25
CA LEU A 47 -14.65 6.16 2.55
C LEU A 47 -14.68 7.40 3.46
N THR A 48 -15.19 7.24 4.69
CA THR A 48 -15.30 8.34 5.66
C THR A 48 -13.96 8.82 6.23
N CYS A 49 -12.90 8.02 6.10
CA CYS A 49 -11.56 8.36 6.60
C CYS A 49 -10.63 8.93 5.53
N VAL A 50 -11.07 9.02 4.27
CA VAL A 50 -10.26 9.63 3.18
C VAL A 50 -9.92 11.09 3.53
N ASP A 51 -10.92 11.88 3.90
CA ASP A 51 -10.74 13.30 4.25
C ASP A 51 -9.86 13.48 5.50
N VAL A 52 -10.00 12.57 6.48
CA VAL A 52 -9.17 12.58 7.69
C VAL A 52 -7.70 12.33 7.32
N SER A 53 -7.44 11.32 6.50
CA SER A 53 -6.07 10.95 6.11
C SER A 53 -5.41 12.04 5.27
N THR A 54 -6.10 12.58 4.27
CA THR A 54 -5.58 13.65 3.39
C THR A 54 -5.32 14.96 4.15
N SER A 55 -6.15 15.28 5.15
CA SER A 55 -5.95 16.46 6.01
C SER A 55 -4.81 16.29 7.01
N ALA A 56 -4.71 15.11 7.64
CA ALA A 56 -3.75 14.86 8.71
C ALA A 56 -2.34 14.52 8.20
N CYS A 57 -2.23 13.83 7.06
CA CYS A 57 -0.95 13.30 6.58
C CYS A 57 -0.13 14.35 5.81
N PRO A 58 1.04 14.80 6.33
CA PRO A 58 1.88 15.77 5.62
C PRO A 58 2.38 15.24 4.27
N ALA A 59 2.51 13.93 4.13
CA ALA A 59 3.05 13.27 2.95
C ALA A 59 2.09 13.32 1.74
N LEU A 60 0.77 13.46 1.99
CA LEU A 60 -0.26 13.55 0.95
C LEU A 60 -0.50 14.98 0.46
N ARG A 61 0.01 16.00 1.18
CA ARG A 61 -0.16 17.42 0.81
C ARG A 61 0.44 17.79 -0.55
N ARG A 62 1.39 17.00 -1.04
CA ARG A 62 2.05 17.22 -2.33
C ARG A 62 1.35 16.53 -3.51
N GLY A 63 0.25 15.84 -3.25
CA GLY A 63 -0.45 15.03 -4.23
C GLY A 63 -0.76 13.65 -3.66
N TYR A 64 -2.00 13.23 -3.87
CA TYR A 64 -2.46 11.89 -3.54
C TYR A 64 -3.43 11.41 -4.63
N ALA A 65 -3.58 10.10 -4.75
CA ALA A 65 -4.62 9.50 -5.55
C ALA A 65 -5.48 8.57 -4.69
N VAL A 66 -6.78 8.60 -4.94
CA VAL A 66 -7.72 7.63 -4.40
C VAL A 66 -7.86 6.52 -5.44
N ILE A 67 -7.60 5.28 -5.04
CA ILE A 67 -7.47 4.14 -5.96
C ILE A 67 -8.41 3.03 -5.53
N ARG A 68 -9.09 2.42 -6.49
CA ARG A 68 -9.72 1.11 -6.35
C ARG A 68 -8.83 0.05 -6.95
N ALA A 69 -8.54 -1.02 -6.22
CA ALA A 69 -7.79 -2.16 -6.75
C ALA A 69 -8.60 -3.45 -6.60
N LYS A 70 -8.80 -4.18 -7.71
CA LYS A 70 -9.51 -5.48 -7.68
C LYS A 70 -8.62 -6.63 -7.25
N THR A 71 -7.31 -6.53 -7.50
CA THR A 71 -6.31 -7.50 -7.06
C THR A 71 -5.28 -6.85 -6.17
N TYR A 72 -4.91 -7.55 -5.10
CA TYR A 72 -4.02 -7.03 -4.06
C TYR A 72 -3.33 -8.16 -3.28
N PRO A 73 -2.72 -9.18 -3.94
CA PRO A 73 -2.06 -10.27 -3.22
C PRO A 73 -0.99 -9.74 -2.26
N VAL A 74 -0.79 -10.43 -1.14
CA VAL A 74 0.38 -10.16 -0.28
C VAL A 74 1.60 -10.67 -1.03
N ALA A 75 2.46 -9.73 -1.44
CA ALA A 75 3.59 -10.00 -2.33
C ALA A 75 4.90 -10.23 -1.56
N GLY A 76 5.00 -9.72 -0.33
CA GLY A 76 6.21 -9.83 0.48
C GLY A 76 6.15 -8.99 1.74
N VAL A 77 7.32 -8.58 2.21
CA VAL A 77 7.50 -7.71 3.37
C VAL A 77 8.45 -6.56 3.05
N LEU A 78 8.20 -5.40 3.63
CA LEU A 78 9.25 -4.41 3.83
C LEU A 78 9.93 -4.77 5.14
N GLY A 79 11.25 -4.91 5.12
CA GLY A 79 11.98 -5.35 6.31
C GLY A 79 13.43 -4.94 6.32
N VAL A 80 14.09 -5.19 7.43
CA VAL A 80 15.51 -4.84 7.64
C VAL A 80 16.33 -6.09 7.87
N LYS A 81 17.59 -6.07 7.40
CA LYS A 81 18.56 -7.11 7.73
C LYS A 81 19.17 -6.79 9.10
N PRO A 82 19.08 -7.68 10.11
CA PRO A 82 19.56 -7.37 11.46
C PRO A 82 21.06 -7.08 11.59
N SER A 83 21.89 -7.60 10.69
CA SER A 83 23.36 -7.66 10.84
C SER A 83 24.14 -6.99 9.71
N GLY A 84 23.61 -5.92 9.10
CA GLY A 84 24.36 -5.18 8.08
C GLY A 84 23.93 -3.72 7.96
N PRO A 85 24.79 -2.84 7.39
CA PRO A 85 24.38 -1.50 7.02
C PRO A 85 23.30 -1.58 5.94
N GLY A 86 22.18 -0.89 6.13
CA GLY A 86 21.08 -0.84 5.18
C GLY A 86 19.79 -0.29 5.78
N GLY A 87 18.99 0.40 4.97
CA GLY A 87 17.62 0.77 5.33
C GLY A 87 16.65 -0.38 5.08
N PRO A 88 15.35 -0.16 5.34
CA PRO A 88 14.30 -1.10 4.95
C PRO A 88 14.36 -1.41 3.45
N ASP A 89 14.16 -2.68 3.08
CA ASP A 89 14.10 -3.16 1.70
C ASP A 89 12.86 -4.04 1.50
N LEU A 90 12.33 -4.02 0.28
CA LEU A 90 11.18 -4.83 -0.13
C LEU A 90 11.69 -6.23 -0.50
N VAL A 91 11.21 -7.23 0.21
CA VAL A 91 11.59 -8.63 0.00
C VAL A 91 10.35 -9.44 -0.36
N PRO A 92 10.22 -9.89 -1.63
CA PRO A 92 9.13 -10.72 -2.07
C PRO A 92 9.09 -12.06 -1.33
N PHE A 93 7.90 -12.64 -1.18
CA PHE A 93 7.79 -14.02 -0.71
C PHE A 93 8.40 -14.99 -1.72
N GLY A 94 9.19 -15.94 -1.23
CA GLY A 94 10.00 -16.85 -2.05
C GLY A 94 11.42 -16.36 -2.33
N ASP A 95 11.75 -15.11 -1.98
CA ASP A 95 13.12 -14.60 -2.08
C ASP A 95 14.05 -15.33 -1.08
N PRO A 96 15.23 -15.83 -1.50
CA PRO A 96 16.20 -16.49 -0.62
C PRO A 96 16.66 -15.65 0.58
N ARG A 97 16.51 -14.32 0.52
CA ARG A 97 16.85 -13.40 1.61
C ARG A 97 15.84 -13.43 2.75
N LEU A 98 14.59 -13.87 2.49
CA LEU A 98 13.47 -13.78 3.43
C LEU A 98 13.75 -14.37 4.84
N PRO A 99 14.46 -15.51 5.01
CA PRO A 99 14.79 -16.05 6.33
C PRO A 99 15.70 -15.15 7.19
N TRP A 100 16.32 -14.13 6.59
CA TRP A 100 17.29 -13.24 7.23
C TRP A 100 16.75 -11.81 7.41
N VAL A 101 15.45 -11.61 7.18
CA VAL A 101 14.79 -10.30 7.20
C VAL A 101 13.90 -10.21 8.43
N LEU A 102 14.09 -9.16 9.24
CA LEU A 102 13.11 -8.77 10.23
C LEU A 102 12.02 -7.96 9.52
N ALA A 103 10.85 -8.57 9.35
CA ALA A 103 9.72 -7.92 8.71
C ALA A 103 9.19 -6.76 9.57
N LEU A 104 8.94 -5.62 8.93
CA LEU A 104 8.32 -4.45 9.54
C LEU A 104 6.87 -4.31 9.09
N GLU A 105 6.65 -4.40 7.77
CA GLU A 105 5.34 -4.19 7.15
C GLU A 105 5.08 -5.29 6.10
N LEU A 106 3.81 -5.66 5.93
CA LEU A 106 3.41 -6.48 4.79
C LEU A 106 3.34 -5.59 3.54
N VAL A 107 3.70 -6.16 2.40
CA VAL A 107 3.57 -5.51 1.10
C VAL A 107 2.46 -6.19 0.31
N ARG A 108 1.56 -5.41 -0.27
CA ARG A 108 0.59 -5.90 -1.25
C ARG A 108 0.90 -5.32 -2.62
N GLN A 109 0.74 -6.11 -3.67
CA GLN A 109 0.90 -5.61 -5.04
C GLN A 109 -0.47 -5.25 -5.60
N LEU A 110 -0.71 -3.99 -5.96
CA LEU A 110 -1.99 -3.57 -6.53
C LEU A 110 -2.09 -3.97 -8.01
N GLY A 111 -3.29 -4.33 -8.45
CA GLY A 111 -3.56 -4.66 -9.84
C GLY A 111 -5.04 -4.51 -10.20
N GLN A 112 -5.29 -4.30 -11.49
CA GLN A 112 -6.59 -3.92 -12.03
C GLN A 112 -7.12 -2.66 -11.36
N CYS A 113 -6.29 -1.61 -11.39
CA CYS A 113 -6.53 -0.40 -10.63
C CYS A 113 -7.37 0.61 -11.41
N THR A 114 -8.22 1.34 -10.68
CA THR A 114 -8.95 2.51 -11.17
C THR A 114 -8.63 3.68 -10.27
N ILE A 115 -8.13 4.78 -10.84
CA ILE A 115 -7.97 6.04 -10.12
C ILE A 115 -9.32 6.76 -10.09
N LEU A 116 -9.76 7.17 -8.90
CA LEU A 116 -10.97 7.95 -8.70
C LEU A 116 -10.61 9.44 -8.81
N ASN A 117 -11.39 10.19 -9.61
CA ASN A 117 -11.26 11.63 -9.79
C ASN A 117 -12.09 12.42 -8.78
#